data_AF-A0A3B8WDW3-F1
#
_entry.id   AF-A0A3B8WDW3-F1
#
_cell.length_a   1.000
_cell.length_b   1.000
_cell.length_c   1.000
_cell.angle_alpha   90.00
_cell.angle_beta   90.00
_cell.angle_gamma   90.00
#
_symmetry.space_group_name_H-M   'P 1'
#
loop_
_entity.id
_entity.type
_entity.pdbx_description
1 polymer ?
#
loop_
_entity_poly.entity_id
_entity_poly.type
_entity_poly.pdbx_seq_one_letter_code
_entity_poly.pdbx_strand_id
1 'polypeptide(L)'
;MSGWVVFWCSLIAIGTFLLWEGVAWVTHKYVMHGFLWVWHKSHHTVHDHALEKNDWFAVVFSLPSIALFLISTTVYPSPYLFAVAVGILCYGLFYLIFHDVIVHQRIKWRPKNRSHYLNRMIHAHYIHHAKHSKEGCAEFGYLYAPKKYEKGDLKLKKDRQETQ
;
A
#
# COMPACT_ATOMS: atom_id res chain seq x y z
N MET A 1 -11.29 -21.54 -20.63
CA MET A 1 -11.49 -21.59 -19.16
C MET A 1 -12.98 -21.54 -18.89
N SER A 2 -13.54 -22.38 -18.02
CA SER A 2 -15.00 -22.36 -17.76
C SER A 2 -15.39 -21.09 -16.98
N GLY A 3 -16.65 -20.67 -17.09
CA GLY A 3 -17.16 -19.50 -16.35
C GLY A 3 -17.00 -19.65 -14.83
N TRP A 4 -17.13 -20.88 -14.32
CA TRP A 4 -16.90 -21.19 -12.91
C TRP A 4 -15.45 -20.96 -12.46
N VAL A 5 -14.46 -21.28 -13.28
CA VAL A 5 -13.05 -21.04 -12.95
C VAL A 5 -12.79 -19.53 -12.88
N VAL A 6 -13.30 -18.75 -13.84
CA VAL A 6 -13.16 -17.28 -13.84
C VAL A 6 -13.80 -16.67 -12.58
N PHE A 7 -14.99 -17.14 -12.21
CA PHE A 7 -15.68 -16.71 -11.00
C PHE A 7 -14.84 -16.95 -9.74
N TRP A 8 -14.34 -18.17 -9.54
CA TRP A 8 -13.52 -18.51 -8.38
C TRP A 8 -12.18 -17.76 -8.37
N CYS A 9 -11.50 -17.63 -9.51
CA CYS A 9 -10.29 -16.83 -9.62
C CYS A 9 -10.55 -15.37 -9.23
N SER A 10 -11.68 -14.79 -9.64
CA SER A 10 -12.05 -13.42 -9.27
C SER A 10 -12.22 -13.28 -7.75
N LEU A 11 -12.92 -14.22 -7.11
CA LEU A 11 -13.08 -14.23 -5.66
C LEU A 11 -11.75 -14.41 -4.92
N ILE A 12 -10.87 -15.28 -5.41
CA ILE A 12 -9.54 -15.50 -4.83
C ILE A 12 -8.69 -14.24 -4.96
N ALA A 13 -8.70 -13.57 -6.11
CA ALA A 13 -7.94 -12.33 -6.31
C ALA A 13 -8.44 -11.21 -5.38
N ILE A 14 -9.76 -11.02 -5.28
CA ILE A 14 -10.38 -10.03 -4.38
C ILE A 14 -10.07 -10.37 -2.91
N GLY A 15 -10.25 -11.62 -2.51
CA GLY A 15 -9.95 -12.08 -1.16
C GLY A 15 -8.48 -11.88 -0.80
N THR A 16 -7.57 -12.23 -1.72
CA THR A 16 -6.14 -12.00 -1.55
C THR A 16 -5.82 -10.51 -1.40
N PHE A 17 -6.37 -9.65 -2.27
CA PHE A 17 -6.20 -8.20 -2.18
C PHE A 17 -6.62 -7.66 -0.80
N LEU A 18 -7.80 -8.06 -0.31
CA LEU A 18 -8.31 -7.58 0.98
C LEU A 18 -7.47 -8.10 2.16
N LEU A 19 -7.08 -9.37 2.13
CA LEU A 19 -6.25 -9.97 3.19
C LEU A 19 -4.82 -9.43 3.20
N TRP A 20 -4.31 -8.98 2.04
CA TRP A 20 -2.98 -8.39 1.94
C TRP A 20 -2.84 -7.08 2.73
N GLU A 21 -3.94 -6.38 3.02
CA GLU A 21 -3.95 -5.26 3.97
C GLU A 21 -3.41 -5.67 5.35
N GLY A 22 -3.76 -6.87 5.82
CA GLY A 22 -3.24 -7.40 7.08
C GLY A 22 -1.74 -7.64 7.04
N VAL A 23 -1.24 -8.20 5.92
CA VAL A 23 0.20 -8.39 5.69
C VAL A 23 0.91 -7.04 5.68
N ALA A 24 0.41 -6.08 4.91
CA ALA A 24 0.96 -4.74 4.80
C ALA A 24 0.96 -4.01 6.14
N TRP A 25 -0.11 -4.11 6.93
CA TRP A 25 -0.16 -3.50 8.26
C TRP A 25 0.89 -4.11 9.21
N VAL A 26 1.01 -5.44 9.23
CA VAL A 26 1.99 -6.13 10.10
C VAL A 26 3.41 -5.78 9.67
N THR A 27 3.72 -5.85 8.38
CA THR A 27 5.07 -5.52 7.89
C THR A 27 5.38 -4.04 8.13
N HIS A 28 4.45 -3.14 7.87
CA HIS A 28 4.65 -1.72 8.09
C HIS A 28 4.92 -1.40 9.57
N LYS A 29 4.13 -1.98 10.49
CA LYS A 29 4.29 -1.73 11.93
C LYS A 29 5.53 -2.40 12.54
N TYR A 30 5.79 -3.66 12.21
CA TYR A 30 6.80 -4.47 12.92
C TYR A 30 8.13 -4.59 12.18
N VAL A 31 8.12 -4.47 10.85
CA VAL A 31 9.33 -4.59 10.03
C VAL A 31 9.83 -3.20 9.65
N MET A 32 9.00 -2.39 8.98
CA MET A 32 9.39 -1.08 8.45
C MET A 32 9.60 -0.05 9.57
N HIS A 33 8.68 0.02 10.55
CA HIS A 33 8.86 0.79 11.80
C HIS A 33 9.60 0.02 12.91
N GLY A 34 10.25 -1.09 12.55
CA GLY A 34 11.04 -1.92 13.45
C GLY A 34 12.49 -2.02 12.98
N PHE A 35 12.96 -3.24 12.73
CA PHE A 35 14.36 -3.48 12.40
C PHE A 35 14.79 -2.96 11.02
N LEU A 36 13.86 -2.72 10.08
CA LEU A 36 14.13 -2.07 8.79
C LEU A 36 13.77 -0.57 8.79
N TRP A 37 13.69 0.06 9.97
CA TRP A 37 13.56 1.51 10.08
C TRP A 37 14.68 2.27 9.37
N VAL A 38 15.87 1.69 9.28
CA VAL A 38 17.00 2.28 8.52
C VAL A 38 16.67 2.52 7.04
N TRP A 39 15.75 1.74 6.45
CA TRP A 39 15.24 1.98 5.09
C TRP A 39 14.03 2.92 5.13
N HIS A 40 13.08 2.65 6.02
CA HIS A 40 11.82 3.39 6.05
C HIS A 40 11.97 4.85 6.54
N LYS A 41 12.98 5.15 7.35
CA LYS A 41 13.27 6.51 7.85
C LYS A 41 13.44 7.52 6.72
N SER A 42 14.01 7.12 5.57
CA SER A 42 14.15 8.05 4.44
C SER A 42 12.79 8.57 3.97
N HIS A 43 11.74 7.76 4.11
CA HIS A 43 10.39 8.12 3.74
C HIS A 43 9.72 9.11 4.70
N HIS A 44 10.04 8.99 5.98
CA HIS A 44 9.59 9.88 7.05
C HIS A 44 10.43 11.14 7.24
N THR A 45 11.41 11.37 6.36
CA THR A 45 12.32 12.51 6.48
C THR A 45 12.16 13.40 5.26
N VAL A 46 12.03 14.71 5.47
CA VAL A 46 11.93 15.68 4.38
C VAL A 46 13.23 15.70 3.57
N HIS A 47 13.11 15.65 2.25
CA HIS A 47 14.24 15.70 1.33
C HIS A 47 13.81 16.04 -0.12
N ASP A 48 14.79 16.34 -0.97
CA ASP A 48 14.54 16.74 -2.37
C ASP A 48 14.90 15.68 -3.42
N HIS A 49 15.50 14.56 -3.01
CA HIS A 49 15.85 13.49 -3.94
C HIS A 49 14.62 12.66 -4.36
N ALA A 50 14.62 12.18 -5.61
CA ALA A 50 13.52 11.42 -6.18
C ALA A 50 13.37 10.04 -5.52
N LEU A 51 14.47 9.30 -5.41
CA LEU A 51 14.52 7.94 -4.85
C LEU A 51 14.83 7.97 -3.35
N GLU A 52 14.32 6.96 -2.64
CA GLU A 52 14.51 6.74 -1.22
C GLU A 52 15.03 5.33 -0.96
N LYS A 53 15.74 5.11 0.16
CA LYS A 53 16.07 3.74 0.60
C LYS A 53 14.80 2.92 0.84
N ASN A 54 13.72 3.57 1.22
CA ASN A 54 12.38 2.99 1.33
C ASN A 54 11.91 2.29 0.03
N ASP A 55 12.38 2.72 -1.14
CA ASP A 55 11.93 2.14 -2.43
C ASP A 55 12.36 0.67 -2.59
N TRP A 56 13.32 0.19 -1.79
CA TRP A 56 13.64 -1.24 -1.70
C TRP A 56 12.46 -2.10 -1.24
N PHE A 57 11.52 -1.55 -0.47
CA PHE A 57 10.31 -2.29 -0.10
C PHE A 57 9.43 -2.59 -1.31
N ALA A 58 9.36 -1.73 -2.31
CA ALA A 58 8.62 -2.02 -3.54
C ALA A 58 9.24 -3.23 -4.26
N VAL A 59 10.58 -3.32 -4.30
CA VAL A 59 11.28 -4.47 -4.88
C VAL A 59 10.97 -5.73 -4.07
N VAL A 60 11.21 -5.73 -2.76
CA VAL A 60 11.03 -6.91 -1.90
C VAL A 60 9.57 -7.38 -1.89
N PHE A 61 8.60 -6.47 -1.76
CA PHE A 61 7.18 -6.84 -1.72
C PHE A 61 6.60 -7.23 -3.09
N SER A 62 7.30 -6.95 -4.20
CA SER A 62 6.93 -7.50 -5.51
C SER A 62 7.30 -8.98 -5.67
N LEU A 63 8.33 -9.45 -4.95
CA LEU A 63 8.86 -10.81 -5.11
C LEU A 63 7.82 -11.92 -4.88
N PRO A 64 6.95 -11.87 -3.85
CA PRO A 64 5.90 -12.89 -3.68
C PRO A 64 4.96 -13.00 -4.87
N SER A 65 4.55 -11.86 -5.45
CA SER A 65 3.68 -11.85 -6.64
C SER A 65 4.40 -12.42 -7.86
N ILE A 66 5.64 -11.98 -8.12
CA ILE A 66 6.46 -12.50 -9.23
C ILE A 66 6.69 -14.00 -9.09
N ALA A 67 7.08 -14.46 -7.91
CA ALA A 67 7.31 -15.88 -7.63
C ALA A 67 6.04 -16.70 -7.87
N LEU A 68 4.88 -16.23 -7.40
CA LEU A 68 3.60 -16.92 -7.63
C LEU A 68 3.19 -16.91 -9.10
N PHE A 69 3.46 -15.85 -9.86
CA PHE A 69 3.25 -15.87 -11.31
C PHE A 69 4.14 -16.91 -12.00
N LEU A 70 5.43 -16.96 -11.67
CA LEU A 70 6.35 -17.95 -12.24
C LEU A 70 5.91 -19.38 -11.87
N ILE A 71 5.64 -19.64 -10.60
CA ILE A 71 5.18 -20.96 -10.13
C ILE A 71 3.88 -21.36 -10.82
N SER A 72 2.88 -20.47 -10.85
CA SER A 72 1.56 -20.76 -11.40
C SER A 72 1.49 -20.90 -12.92
N THR A 73 2.58 -20.56 -13.63
CA THR A 73 2.64 -20.64 -15.10
C THR A 73 3.65 -21.66 -15.61
N THR A 74 4.73 -21.91 -14.85
CA THR A 74 5.85 -22.76 -15.31
C THR A 74 6.07 -24.02 -14.49
N VAL A 75 5.89 -23.98 -13.17
CA VAL A 75 6.21 -25.11 -12.27
C VAL A 75 4.97 -25.92 -11.94
N TYR A 76 3.89 -25.23 -11.56
CA TYR A 76 2.60 -25.82 -11.21
C TYR A 76 1.48 -24.99 -11.84
N PRO A 77 1.16 -25.23 -13.13
CA PRO A 77 0.12 -24.51 -13.85
C PRO A 77 -1.21 -24.52 -13.10
N SER A 78 -1.58 -23.38 -12.52
CA SER A 78 -2.76 -23.26 -11.66
C SER A 78 -3.43 -21.89 -11.79
N PRO A 79 -4.65 -21.82 -12.33
CA PRO A 79 -5.37 -20.55 -12.48
C PRO A 79 -5.71 -19.92 -11.11
N TYR A 80 -5.79 -20.74 -10.06
CA TYR A 80 -6.07 -20.28 -8.69
C TYR A 80 -4.83 -19.64 -8.06
N LEU A 81 -3.64 -20.23 -8.21
CA LEU A 81 -2.40 -19.60 -7.75
C LEU A 81 -2.09 -18.33 -8.54
N PHE A 82 -2.36 -18.34 -9.85
CA PHE A 82 -2.26 -17.14 -10.67
C PHE A 82 -3.18 -16.03 -10.14
N ALA A 83 -4.42 -16.37 -9.74
CA ALA A 83 -5.34 -15.41 -9.14
C ALA A 83 -4.83 -14.82 -7.81
N VAL A 84 -4.15 -15.60 -6.98
CA VAL A 84 -3.46 -15.08 -5.77
C VAL A 84 -2.37 -14.09 -6.18
N ALA A 85 -1.53 -14.43 -7.16
CA ALA A 85 -0.48 -13.54 -7.66
C ALA A 85 -1.06 -12.20 -8.16
N VAL A 86 -2.19 -12.24 -8.87
CA VAL A 86 -2.95 -11.06 -9.32
C VAL A 86 -3.46 -10.24 -8.14
N GLY A 87 -4.04 -10.87 -7.10
CA GLY A 87 -4.51 -10.15 -5.92
C GLY A 87 -3.41 -9.37 -5.21
N ILE A 88 -2.22 -9.97 -5.07
CA ILE A 88 -1.03 -9.31 -4.50
C ILE A 88 -0.58 -8.16 -5.40
N LEU A 89 -0.51 -8.37 -6.71
CA LEU A 89 -0.15 -7.33 -7.68
C LEU A 89 -1.10 -6.14 -7.60
N CYS A 90 -2.41 -6.39 -7.60
CA CYS A 90 -3.43 -5.34 -7.47
C CYS A 90 -3.28 -4.57 -6.17
N TYR A 91 -2.93 -5.22 -5.06
CA TYR A 91 -2.66 -4.53 -3.81
C TYR A 91 -1.39 -3.66 -3.92
N GLY A 92 -0.31 -4.18 -4.51
CA GLY A 92 0.91 -3.41 -4.76
C GLY A 92 0.67 -2.16 -5.62
N LEU A 93 -0.14 -2.29 -6.66
CA LEU A 93 -0.56 -1.16 -7.50
C LEU A 93 -1.43 -0.16 -6.72
N PHE A 94 -2.39 -0.66 -5.94
CA PHE A 94 -3.19 0.19 -5.04
C PHE A 94 -2.30 0.96 -4.07
N TYR A 95 -1.34 0.29 -3.42
CA TYR A 95 -0.37 0.92 -2.53
C TYR A 95 0.40 2.02 -3.26
N LEU A 96 1.01 1.73 -4.42
CA LEU A 96 1.79 2.73 -5.15
C LEU A 96 0.95 3.95 -5.53
N ILE A 97 -0.28 3.74 -6.03
CA ILE A 97 -1.18 4.83 -6.42
C ILE A 97 -1.63 5.61 -5.19
N PHE A 98 -2.04 4.94 -4.13
CA PHE A 98 -2.53 5.60 -2.92
C PHE A 98 -1.40 6.32 -2.19
N HIS A 99 -0.32 5.62 -1.89
CA HIS A 99 0.81 6.10 -1.11
C HIS A 99 1.65 7.11 -1.88
N ASP A 100 2.34 6.68 -2.94
CA ASP A 100 3.34 7.51 -3.62
C ASP A 100 2.70 8.63 -4.45
N VAL A 101 1.59 8.34 -5.12
CA VAL A 101 0.92 9.31 -5.99
C VAL A 101 -0.06 10.16 -5.19
N ILE A 102 -1.14 9.59 -4.66
CA ILE A 102 -2.23 10.34 -4.05
C ILE A 102 -1.81 11.02 -2.75
N VAL A 103 -1.11 10.34 -1.85
CA VAL A 103 -0.75 10.90 -0.54
C VAL A 103 0.52 11.71 -0.64
N HIS A 104 1.63 11.11 -1.10
CA HIS A 104 2.96 11.71 -1.09
C HIS A 104 3.30 12.58 -2.30
N GLN A 105 2.46 12.60 -3.33
CA GLN A 105 2.65 13.46 -4.51
C GLN A 105 4.05 13.34 -5.14
N ARG A 106 4.67 12.14 -5.09
CA ARG A 106 5.91 11.84 -5.81
C ARG A 106 5.72 11.98 -7.32
N ILE A 107 4.52 11.65 -7.78
CA ILE A 107 3.96 12.08 -9.07
C ILE A 107 2.82 13.04 -8.72
N LYS A 108 2.87 14.27 -9.25
CA LYS A 108 1.90 15.33 -8.93
C LYS A 108 0.53 15.07 -9.57
N TRP A 109 -0.23 14.16 -8.97
CA TRP A 109 -1.58 13.82 -9.40
C TRP A 109 -2.46 13.38 -8.23
N ARG A 110 -3.74 13.76 -8.29
CA ARG A 110 -4.78 13.32 -7.35
C ARG A 110 -6.14 13.44 -8.03
N PRO A 111 -7.09 12.50 -7.82
CA PRO A 111 -8.44 12.63 -8.38
C PRO A 111 -9.13 13.93 -7.90
N LYS A 112 -9.76 14.64 -8.83
CA LYS A 112 -10.50 15.89 -8.55
C LYS A 112 -11.68 15.62 -7.62
N ASN A 113 -12.49 14.63 -7.97
CA ASN A 113 -13.62 14.17 -7.16
C ASN A 113 -13.17 13.00 -6.28
N ARG A 114 -13.26 13.16 -4.96
CA ARG A 114 -12.82 12.16 -3.98
C ARG A 114 -13.97 11.82 -3.06
N SER A 115 -14.10 10.53 -2.75
CA SER A 115 -15.05 10.09 -1.74
C SER A 115 -14.62 10.54 -0.35
N HIS A 116 -15.57 10.61 0.58
CA HIS A 116 -15.28 10.81 2.00
C HIS A 116 -14.29 9.76 2.53
N TYR A 117 -14.41 8.52 2.05
CA TYR A 117 -13.50 7.44 2.42
C TYR A 117 -12.06 7.70 1.97
N LEU A 118 -11.85 8.12 0.72
CA LEU A 118 -10.51 8.44 0.23
C LEU A 118 -9.88 9.59 1.03
N ASN A 119 -10.65 10.63 1.37
CA ASN A 119 -10.16 11.69 2.24
C ASN A 119 -9.80 11.15 3.65
N ARG A 120 -10.60 10.23 4.19
CA ARG A 120 -10.32 9.58 5.48
C ARG A 120 -9.02 8.77 5.45
N MET A 121 -8.77 8.02 4.38
CA MET A 121 -7.52 7.29 4.18
C MET A 121 -6.32 8.24 4.12
N ILE A 122 -6.41 9.30 3.31
CA ILE A 122 -5.34 10.32 3.21
C ILE A 122 -5.05 10.93 4.59
N HIS A 123 -6.09 11.27 5.34
CA HIS A 123 -5.93 11.84 6.68
C HIS A 123 -5.29 10.85 7.66
N ALA A 124 -5.70 9.58 7.66
CA ALA A 124 -5.09 8.54 8.48
C ALA A 124 -3.58 8.42 8.19
N HIS A 125 -3.19 8.46 6.92
CA HIS A 125 -1.78 8.43 6.52
C HIS A 125 -1.02 9.69 6.91
N TYR A 126 -1.63 10.88 6.84
CA TYR A 126 -1.00 12.10 7.38
C TYR A 126 -0.76 12.03 8.89
N ILE A 127 -1.67 11.42 9.65
CA ILE A 127 -1.47 11.20 11.09
C ILE A 127 -0.37 10.16 11.34
N HIS A 128 -0.23 9.16 10.48
CA HIS A 128 0.89 8.23 10.51
C HIS A 128 2.24 8.98 10.38
N HIS A 129 2.38 9.84 9.37
CA HIS A 129 3.61 10.63 9.16
C HIS A 129 3.88 11.67 10.24
N ALA A 130 2.84 12.19 10.92
CA ALA A 130 3.01 13.16 12.00
C ALA A 130 3.77 12.60 13.22
N LYS A 131 3.95 11.28 13.32
CA LYS A 131 4.70 10.64 14.41
C LYS A 131 5.66 9.59 13.87
N HIS A 132 6.94 9.74 14.21
CA HIS A 132 8.01 8.90 13.67
C HIS A 132 8.34 7.66 14.50
N SER A 133 7.62 7.38 15.59
CA SER A 133 7.85 6.18 16.42
C SER A 133 6.67 5.23 16.38
N LYS A 134 6.95 3.92 16.35
CA LYS A 134 5.94 2.85 16.35
C LYS A 134 4.92 2.95 17.49
N GLU A 135 5.36 3.38 18.67
CA GLU A 135 4.53 3.50 19.89
C GLU A 135 3.65 4.75 19.88
N GLY A 136 4.10 5.81 19.20
CA GLY A 136 3.31 7.02 19.01
C GLY A 136 2.36 6.94 17.81
N CYS A 137 2.73 6.16 16.80
CA CYS A 137 2.10 6.15 15.49
C CYS A 137 0.79 5.34 15.49
N ALA A 138 -0.27 5.96 14.99
CA ALA A 138 -1.63 5.51 15.25
C ALA A 138 -2.24 4.63 14.16
N GLU A 139 -1.67 4.57 12.95
CA GLU A 139 -2.19 3.78 11.81
C GLU A 139 -1.05 3.29 10.93
N PHE A 140 -1.11 2.05 10.45
CA PHE A 140 -0.10 1.45 9.56
C PHE A 140 -0.71 0.83 8.30
N GLY A 141 -2.04 0.86 8.18
CA GLY A 141 -2.77 0.33 7.04
C GLY A 141 -2.84 1.33 5.89
N TYR A 142 -3.15 0.84 4.70
CA TYR A 142 -3.30 1.66 3.49
C TYR A 142 -4.75 1.63 3.00
N LEU A 143 -5.39 0.47 3.05
CA LEU A 143 -6.75 0.27 2.57
C LEU A 143 -7.79 0.59 3.64
N TYR A 144 -7.57 0.15 4.88
CA TYR A 144 -8.54 0.35 5.97
C TYR A 144 -8.25 1.62 6.76
N ALA A 145 -9.22 2.54 6.78
CA ALA A 145 -9.12 3.80 7.53
C ALA A 145 -10.23 3.89 8.59
N PRO A 146 -9.88 3.83 9.90
CA PRO A 146 -10.84 3.95 11.00
C PRO A 146 -11.64 5.25 10.98
N LYS A 147 -12.89 5.21 11.46
CA LYS A 147 -13.80 6.39 11.52
C LYS A 147 -13.24 7.56 12.33
N LYS A 148 -12.35 7.33 13.30
CA LYS A 148 -11.69 8.40 14.07
C LYS A 148 -10.86 9.38 13.22
N TYR A 149 -10.50 9.03 11.98
CA TYR A 149 -9.82 9.93 11.04
C TYR A 149 -10.76 10.66 10.09
N GLU A 150 -12.06 10.56 10.29
CA GLU A 150 -13.01 11.32 9.51
C GLU A 150 -12.88 12.80 9.86
N LYS A 151 -12.53 13.63 8.86
CA LYS A 151 -12.33 15.06 9.01
C LYS A 151 -13.14 15.77 7.94
N GLY A 152 -14.03 16.67 8.36
CA GLY A 152 -14.90 17.45 7.45
C GLY A 152 -14.08 18.25 6.45
N ASP A 153 -13.17 19.10 6.94
CA ASP A 153 -12.30 19.93 6.11
C ASP A 153 -10.84 19.45 6.14
N LEU A 154 -10.56 18.36 5.43
CA LEU A 154 -9.18 17.91 5.21
C LEU A 154 -8.44 18.90 4.29
N LYS A 155 -7.49 19.65 4.85
CA LYS A 155 -6.51 20.40 4.05
C LYS A 155 -5.49 19.43 3.45
N LEU A 156 -5.52 19.30 2.14
CA LEU A 156 -4.61 18.44 1.41
C LEU A 156 -3.24 19.08 1.27
N LYS A 157 -2.22 18.28 1.56
CA LYS A 157 -0.84 18.63 1.30
C LYS A 157 -0.55 18.46 -0.20
N LYS A 158 0.13 19.46 -0.78
CA LYS A 158 0.36 19.54 -2.24
C LYS A 158 1.74 19.07 -2.63
N ASP A 159 2.72 19.31 -1.78
CA ASP A 159 4.12 18.97 -2.03
C ASP A 159 4.55 17.79 -1.18
N ARG A 160 5.44 16.96 -1.74
CA ARG A 160 5.97 15.75 -1.10
C ARG A 160 6.51 16.05 0.28
N GLN A 161 7.29 17.12 0.42
CA GLN A 161 7.91 17.54 1.68
C GLN A 161 6.90 17.76 2.81
N GLU A 162 5.67 18.21 2.50
CA GLU A 162 4.65 18.40 3.52
C GLU A 162 4.14 17.08 4.07
N THR A 163 4.22 16.01 3.27
CA THR A 163 3.58 14.70 3.52
C THR A 163 4.48 13.68 4.18
N GLN A 164 5.80 13.91 4.16
CA GLN A 164 6.83 13.07 4.79
C GLN A 164 6.85 13.28 6.31
#